data_AF-A0A3D4B615-F1
#
_entry.id   AF-A0A3D4B615-F1
#
_cell.length_a   1.000
_cell.length_b   1.000
_cell.length_c   1.000
_cell.angle_alpha   90.00
_cell.angle_beta   90.00
_cell.angle_gamma   90.00
#
_symmetry.space_group_name_H-M   'P 1'
#
loop_
_entity.id
_entity.type
_entity.pdbx_description
1 polymer ?
#
loop_
_entity_poly.entity_id
_entity_poly.type
_entity_poly.pdbx_seq_one_letter_code
_entity_poly.pdbx_strand_id
1 'polypeptide(L)'
;SDGRPVTAHDFEWSFRRLINPTSGNIYAYFYYPIKGAKAINTGQTSDPMTIGVKAINDQTLQIETEEPCSFLPYILAFFTSVPAPRWQVEKYGVRWTDPEYCVSNSTWQLGTWDKSIRMTYTLNPY
;
A
#
# COMPACT_ATOMS: atom_id res chain seq x y z
N SER A 1 4.37 9.01 10.56
CA SER A 1 4.01 10.28 11.20
C SER A 1 3.39 10.10 12.58
N ASP A 2 3.32 8.89 13.12
CA ASP A 2 2.83 8.61 14.49
C ASP A 2 3.86 7.85 15.34
N GLY A 3 5.13 7.82 14.90
CA GLY A 3 6.24 7.14 15.59
C GLY A 3 6.23 5.62 15.51
N ARG A 4 5.22 4.99 14.89
CA ARG A 4 5.23 3.53 14.68
C ARG A 4 6.27 3.15 13.63
N PRO A 5 7.02 2.05 13.84
CA PRO A 5 7.95 1.56 12.84
C PRO A 5 7.19 1.10 11.59
N VAL A 6 7.76 1.37 10.42
CA VAL A 6 7.31 0.76 9.17
C VAL A 6 8.00 -0.59 9.03
N THR A 7 7.22 -1.64 8.83
CA THR A 7 7.68 -3.03 8.76
C THR A 7 7.32 -3.68 7.44
N ALA A 8 7.96 -4.80 7.10
CA ALA A 8 7.59 -5.60 5.93
C ALA A 8 6.13 -6.09 5.99
N HIS A 9 5.55 -6.24 7.19
CA HIS A 9 4.16 -6.62 7.38
C HIS A 9 3.17 -5.55 6.88
N ASP A 10 3.54 -4.27 6.97
CA ASP A 10 2.74 -3.17 6.42
C ASP A 10 2.68 -3.24 4.90
N PHE A 11 3.81 -3.58 4.26
CA PHE A 11 3.86 -3.80 2.81
C PHE A 11 3.04 -5.02 2.40
N GLU A 12 3.26 -6.19 3.03
CA GLU A 12 2.50 -7.40 2.72
C GLU A 12 0.98 -7.17 2.78
N TRP A 13 0.50 -6.51 3.84
CA TRP A 13 -0.92 -6.15 3.96
C TRP A 13 -1.36 -5.16 2.87
N SER A 14 -0.53 -4.15 2.57
CA SER A 14 -0.83 -3.13 1.56
C SER A 14 -0.90 -3.72 0.15
N PHE A 15 -0.01 -4.65 -0.21
CA PHE A 15 -0.05 -5.37 -1.48
C PHE A 15 -1.32 -6.21 -1.62
N ARG A 16 -1.76 -6.89 -0.56
CA ARG A 16 -3.04 -7.61 -0.59
C ARG A 16 -4.22 -6.65 -0.81
N ARG A 17 -4.23 -5.50 -0.12
CA ARG A 17 -5.26 -4.48 -0.28
C ARG A 17 -5.27 -3.87 -1.68
N LEU A 18 -4.11 -3.52 -2.24
CA LEU A 18 -4.01 -2.84 -3.52
C LEU A 18 -4.38 -3.74 -4.71
N ILE A 19 -4.16 -5.05 -4.57
CA ILE A 19 -4.49 -6.05 -5.59
C ILE A 19 -5.96 -6.48 -5.48
N ASN A 20 -6.56 -6.44 -4.28
CA ASN A 20 -7.95 -6.84 -4.08
C ASN A 20 -8.90 -6.01 -4.97
N PRO A 21 -9.75 -6.63 -5.81
CA PRO A 21 -10.63 -5.90 -6.73
C PRO A 21 -11.63 -5.00 -6.01
N THR A 22 -12.01 -5.32 -4.78
CA THR A 22 -12.93 -4.50 -3.97
C THR A 22 -12.32 -3.16 -3.54
N SER A 23 -11.00 -3.01 -3.63
CA SER A 23 -10.33 -1.74 -3.34
C SER A 23 -10.57 -0.66 -4.40
N GLY A 24 -11.03 -1.03 -5.60
CA GLY A 24 -11.25 -0.10 -6.72
C GLY A 24 -9.96 0.52 -7.27
N ASN A 25 -8.80 -0.09 -7.02
CA ASN A 25 -7.51 0.43 -7.48
C ASN A 25 -7.35 0.31 -9.01
N ILE A 26 -7.45 1.43 -9.71
CA ILE A 26 -7.27 1.49 -11.17
C ILE A 26 -5.84 1.17 -11.63
N TYR A 27 -4.85 1.19 -10.72
CA TYR A 27 -3.45 0.87 -11.01
C TYR A 27 -3.07 -0.58 -10.66
N ALA A 28 -4.02 -1.43 -10.28
CA ALA A 28 -3.73 -2.82 -9.87
C ALA A 28 -2.96 -3.61 -10.95
N TYR A 29 -3.17 -3.29 -12.23
CA TYR A 29 -2.50 -3.94 -13.35
C TYR A 29 -0.98 -3.75 -13.38
N PHE A 30 -0.42 -2.69 -12.76
CA PHE A 30 1.03 -2.54 -12.62
C PHE A 30 1.66 -3.68 -11.82
N TYR A 31 0.88 -4.33 -10.97
CA TYR A 31 1.34 -5.36 -10.04
C TYR A 31 1.08 -6.78 -10.53
N TYR A 32 0.50 -6.95 -11.72
CA TYR A 32 0.27 -8.27 -12.32
C TYR A 32 1.52 -9.14 -12.54
N PRO A 33 2.74 -8.59 -12.68
CA PRO A 33 3.95 -9.42 -12.68
C PRO A 33 4.18 -10.16 -11.35
N ILE A 34 3.62 -9.69 -10.23
CA ILE A 34 3.68 -10.39 -8.93
C ILE A 34 2.82 -11.65 -9.02
N LYS A 35 3.37 -12.76 -8.55
CA LYS A 35 2.70 -14.06 -8.56
C LYS A 35 1.30 -13.98 -7.93
N GLY A 36 0.31 -14.56 -8.62
CA GLY A 36 -1.09 -14.57 -8.19
C GLY A 36 -1.83 -13.22 -8.25
N ALA A 37 -1.16 -12.10 -8.47
CA ALA A 37 -1.79 -10.77 -8.38
C ALA A 37 -2.89 -10.56 -9.44
N LYS A 38 -2.61 -10.94 -10.69
CA LYS A 38 -3.60 -10.87 -11.78
C LYS A 38 -4.81 -11.76 -11.50
N ALA A 39 -4.58 -12.99 -11.03
CA ALA A 39 -5.65 -13.95 -10.76
C ALA A 39 -6.59 -13.45 -9.65
N ILE A 40 -6.06 -12.83 -8.60
CA ILE A 40 -6.86 -12.19 -7.55
C ILE A 40 -7.62 -10.97 -8.09
N ASN A 41 -6.94 -10.05 -8.77
CA ASN A 41 -7.58 -8.81 -9.22
C ASN A 41 -8.68 -9.05 -10.26
N THR A 42 -8.52 -10.08 -11.10
CA THR A 42 -9.52 -10.47 -12.11
C THR A 42 -10.59 -11.42 -11.59
N GLY A 43 -10.54 -11.80 -10.30
CA GLY A 43 -11.53 -12.68 -9.67
C GLY A 43 -11.42 -14.15 -10.08
N GLN A 44 -10.32 -14.59 -10.68
CA GLN A 44 -10.04 -16.00 -10.96
C GLN A 44 -9.79 -16.79 -9.67
N THR A 45 -9.30 -16.13 -8.63
CA THR A 45 -9.23 -16.63 -7.26
C THR A 45 -9.58 -15.49 -6.29
N SER A 46 -10.00 -15.83 -5.08
CA SER A 46 -10.25 -14.89 -3.98
C SER A 46 -9.30 -15.09 -2.80
N ASP A 47 -8.37 -16.04 -2.87
CA ASP A 47 -7.44 -16.35 -1.79
C ASP A 47 -6.22 -15.40 -1.81
N PRO A 48 -6.13 -14.40 -0.90
CA PRO A 48 -5.03 -13.44 -0.89
C PRO A 48 -3.68 -14.07 -0.54
N MET A 49 -3.65 -15.31 -0.04
CA MET A 49 -2.42 -16.06 0.23
C MET A 49 -1.72 -16.51 -1.04
N THR A 50 -2.41 -16.48 -2.19
CA THR A 50 -1.81 -16.76 -3.50
C THR A 50 -0.94 -15.61 -4.03
N ILE A 51 -1.05 -14.41 -3.44
CA ILE A 51 -0.21 -13.27 -3.80
C ILE A 51 1.21 -13.51 -3.31
N GLY A 52 2.18 -13.47 -4.24
CA GLY A 52 3.61 -13.66 -3.99
C GLY A 52 4.28 -12.52 -3.25
N VAL A 53 3.68 -11.95 -2.22
CA VAL A 53 4.28 -10.93 -1.35
C VAL A 53 4.24 -11.45 0.08
N LYS A 54 5.41 -11.57 0.71
CA LYS A 54 5.54 -12.15 2.04
C LYS A 54 6.53 -11.36 2.89
N ALA A 55 6.11 -10.98 4.09
CA ALA A 55 7.02 -10.51 5.12
C ALA A 55 7.72 -11.71 5.76
N ILE A 56 9.04 -11.81 5.59
CA ILE A 56 9.85 -12.88 6.20
C ILE A 56 10.16 -12.56 7.66
N ASN A 57 10.35 -11.27 7.95
CA ASN A 57 10.47 -10.67 9.28
C ASN A 57 10.20 -9.16 9.14
N ASP A 58 10.28 -8.40 10.24
CA ASP A 58 9.97 -6.96 10.28
C ASP A 58 10.71 -6.11 9.24
N GLN A 59 11.89 -6.54 8.78
CA GLN A 59 12.75 -5.76 7.88
C GLN A 59 13.04 -6.45 6.54
N THR A 60 12.40 -7.59 6.27
CA THR A 60 12.64 -8.37 5.05
C THR A 60 11.33 -8.70 4.34
N LEU A 61 11.12 -8.09 3.18
CA LEU A 61 10.02 -8.40 2.28
C LEU A 61 10.51 -9.25 1.11
N GLN A 62 9.86 -10.40 0.87
CA GLN A 62 10.08 -11.23 -0.31
C GLN A 62 8.94 -11.00 -1.30
N ILE A 63 9.28 -10.76 -2.57
CA ILE A 63 8.32 -10.66 -3.67
C ILE A 63 8.69 -11.71 -4.72
N GLU A 64 7.74 -12.60 -5.04
CA GLU A 64 7.83 -13.61 -6.09
C GLU A 64 7.04 -13.13 -7.32
N THR A 65 7.62 -13.30 -8.51
CA THR A 65 7.00 -12.93 -9.79
C THR A 65 6.65 -14.17 -10.59
N GLU A 66 5.61 -14.09 -11.44
CA GLU A 66 5.23 -15.21 -12.34
C GLU A 66 6.34 -15.53 -13.35
N GLU A 67 7.00 -14.48 -13.84
CA GLU A 67 8.08 -14.54 -14.83
C GLU A 67 9.21 -13.59 -14.41
N PRO A 68 10.42 -13.71 -15.00
CA PRO A 68 11.50 -12.76 -14.76
C PRO A 68 11.05 -11.31 -15.01
N CYS A 69 11.10 -10.47 -13.97
CA CYS A 69 10.62 -9.09 -14.02
C CYS A 69 11.73 -8.12 -13.61
N SER A 70 12.63 -7.81 -14.55
CA SER A 70 13.77 -6.90 -14.31
C SER A 70 13.34 -5.46 -13.98
N PHE A 71 12.13 -5.07 -14.36
CA PHE A 71 11.57 -3.75 -14.12
C PHE A 71 10.75 -3.65 -12.82
N LEU A 72 10.68 -4.72 -12.00
CA LEU A 72 9.97 -4.71 -10.72
C LEU A 72 10.39 -3.52 -9.82
N PRO A 73 11.69 -3.15 -9.68
CA PRO A 73 12.07 -1.99 -8.88
C PRO A 73 11.43 -0.67 -9.34
N TYR A 74 11.17 -0.50 -10.65
CA TYR A 74 10.48 0.69 -11.17
C TYR A 74 9.00 0.70 -10.81
N ILE A 75 8.35 -0.48 -10.81
CA ILE A 75 6.98 -0.62 -10.31
C ILE A 75 6.94 -0.27 -8.82
N LEU A 76 7.88 -0.79 -8.03
CA LEU A 76 7.94 -0.56 -6.58
C LEU A 76 8.28 0.88 -6.18
N ALA A 77 8.86 1.66 -7.10
CA ALA A 77 9.09 3.10 -6.92
C ALA A 77 7.82 3.95 -7.18
N PHE A 78 6.77 3.36 -7.77
CA PHE A 78 5.52 4.07 -8.04
C PHE A 78 4.78 4.36 -6.74
N PHE A 79 4.13 5.52 -6.64
CA PHE A 79 3.57 6.02 -5.39
C PHE A 79 2.47 5.13 -4.76
N THR A 80 1.86 4.21 -5.52
CA THR A 80 0.88 3.26 -4.95
C THR A 80 1.52 2.02 -4.32
N SER A 81 2.85 1.85 -4.43
CA SER A 81 3.63 0.79 -3.78
C SER A 81 4.01 1.10 -2.34
N VAL A 82 3.71 2.32 -1.86
CA VAL A 82 3.97 2.72 -0.47
C VAL A 82 3.00 1.99 0.48
N PRO A 83 3.45 1.64 1.71
CA PRO A 83 2.59 0.94 2.65
C PRO A 83 1.52 1.90 3.20
N ALA A 84 0.31 1.39 3.36
CA ALA A 84 -0.78 2.08 4.03
C ALA A 84 -0.88 1.64 5.50
N PRO A 85 -1.21 2.56 6.43
CA PRO A 85 -1.31 2.25 7.85
C PRO A 85 -2.54 1.39 8.15
N ARG A 86 -2.37 0.06 8.21
CA ARG A 86 -3.45 -0.92 8.41
C ARG A 86 -4.43 -0.51 9.51
N TRP A 87 -3.91 -0.11 10.67
CA TRP A 87 -4.71 0.24 11.84
C TRP A 87 -5.61 1.47 11.61
N GLN A 88 -5.17 2.43 10.80
CA GLN A 88 -6.01 3.59 10.44
C GLN A 88 -7.05 3.19 9.39
N VAL A 89 -6.65 2.41 8.40
CA VAL A 89 -7.54 1.95 7.32
C VAL A 89 -8.68 1.10 7.88
N GLU A 90 -8.36 0.14 8.74
CA GLU A 90 -9.36 -0.75 9.36
C GLU A 90 -10.28 0.01 10.34
N LYS A 91 -9.74 0.99 11.07
CA LYS A 91 -10.52 1.75 12.07
C LYS A 91 -11.43 2.82 11.46
N TYR A 92 -10.94 3.55 10.46
CA TYR A 92 -11.63 4.74 9.92
C TYR A 92 -12.22 4.52 8.52
N GLY A 93 -12.00 3.35 7.91
CA GLY A 93 -12.54 3.01 6.60
C GLY A 93 -12.15 4.08 5.58
N VAL A 94 -13.08 4.50 4.71
CA VAL A 94 -12.83 5.53 3.68
C VAL A 94 -12.30 6.87 4.20
N ARG A 95 -12.50 7.17 5.49
CA ARG A 95 -12.06 8.40 6.12
C ARG A 95 -10.60 8.35 6.59
N TRP A 96 -9.90 7.22 6.48
CA TRP A 96 -8.51 7.08 6.96
C TRP A 96 -7.54 8.11 6.35
N THR A 97 -7.88 8.72 5.22
CA THR A 97 -7.10 9.78 4.56
C THR A 97 -7.54 11.20 4.95
N ASP A 98 -8.59 11.37 5.76
CA ASP A 98 -8.97 12.67 6.33
C ASP A 98 -7.81 13.17 7.22
N PRO A 99 -7.56 14.49 7.30
CA PRO A 99 -6.43 15.05 8.06
C PRO A 99 -6.31 14.59 9.53
N GLU A 100 -7.44 14.27 10.17
CA GLU A 100 -7.48 13.81 11.57
C GLU A 100 -6.96 12.37 11.73
N TYR A 101 -7.06 11.53 10.69
CA TYR A 101 -6.78 10.09 10.76
C TYR A 101 -5.61 9.66 9.88
N CYS A 102 -5.20 10.51 8.94
CA CYS A 102 -4.14 10.22 8.00
C CYS A 102 -2.80 10.05 8.72
N VAL A 103 -2.23 8.85 8.59
CA VAL A 103 -0.84 8.57 8.98
C VAL A 103 -0.06 8.25 7.72
N SER A 104 1.09 8.89 7.53
CA SER A 104 1.98 8.68 6.40
C SER A 104 3.40 8.37 6.88
N ASN A 105 4.21 7.76 6.03
CA ASN A 105 5.63 7.51 6.26
C ASN A 105 6.53 8.47 5.44
N SER A 106 6.01 9.65 5.08
CA SER A 106 6.72 10.64 4.28
C SER A 106 7.41 11.70 5.15
N THR A 107 8.32 12.47 4.55
CA THR A 107 8.95 13.65 5.17
C THR A 107 7.93 14.69 5.61
N TRP A 108 6.77 14.74 4.93
CA TRP A 108 5.69 15.67 5.20
C TRP A 108 4.44 14.92 5.66
N GLN A 109 3.77 15.44 6.70
CA GLN A 109 2.46 14.97 7.14
C GLN A 109 1.37 15.97 6.77
N LEU A 110 0.17 15.46 6.45
CA LEU A 110 -0.98 16.29 6.09
C LEU A 110 -1.43 17.09 7.31
N GLY A 111 -1.49 18.42 7.18
CA GLY A 111 -1.97 19.32 8.22
C GLY A 111 -3.46 19.57 8.09
N THR A 112 -3.85 20.38 7.09
CA THR A 112 -5.25 20.66 6.77
C THR A 112 -5.55 20.26 5.34
N TRP A 113 -6.78 19.82 5.09
CA TRP A 113 -7.30 19.57 3.75
C TRP A 113 -8.68 20.20 3.62
N ASP A 114 -8.70 21.36 2.98
CA ASP A 114 -9.93 22.02 2.54
C ASP A 114 -10.22 21.58 1.11
N LYS A 115 -11.26 20.76 0.94
CA LYS A 115 -11.53 20.04 -0.31
C LYS A 115 -11.77 21.04 -1.43
N SER A 116 -11.05 20.86 -2.54
CA SER A 116 -11.07 21.75 -3.70
C SER A 116 -10.49 23.16 -3.49
N ILE A 117 -9.90 23.44 -2.32
CA ILE A 117 -9.33 24.76 -2.00
C ILE A 117 -7.83 24.67 -1.70
N ARG A 118 -7.42 23.94 -0.66
CA ARG A 118 -6.01 23.88 -0.24
C ARG A 118 -5.68 22.65 0.60
N MET A 119 -4.43 22.22 0.51
CA MET A 119 -3.81 21.30 1.45
C MET A 119 -2.59 21.99 2.08
N THR A 120 -2.41 21.82 3.39
CA THR A 120 -1.19 22.23 4.09
C THR A 120 -0.45 21.01 4.58
N TYR A 121 0.86 21.11 4.66
CA TYR A 121 1.73 20.05 5.15
C TYR A 121 2.66 20.61 6.21
N THR A 122 2.98 19.78 7.20
CA THR A 122 3.97 20.10 8.23
C THR A 122 5.08 19.06 8.20
N LEU A 123 6.28 19.43 8.64
CA LEU A 123 7.39 18.48 8.71
C LEU A 123 6.98 17.33 9.64
N ASN A 124 7.15 16.10 9.17
CA ASN A 124 6.94 14.92 9.99
C ASN A 124 8.10 14.82 11.01
N PRO A 125 7.84 14.85 12.33
CA PRO A 125 8.90 14.79 13.35
C PRO A 125 9.47 13.39 13.57
N TYR A 126 8.91 12.37 12.91
CA TYR A 126 9.33 10.96 12.99
C TYR A 126 10.00 10.51 11.69
#